data_AF-A0A1V3Q682-F1
#
_entry.id   AF-A0A1V3Q682-F1
#
_cell.length_a   1.000
_cell.length_b   1.000
_cell.length_c   1.000
_cell.angle_alpha   90.00
_cell.angle_beta   90.00
_cell.angle_gamma   90.00
#
_symmetry.space_group_name_H-M   'P 1'
#
loop_
_entity.id
_entity.type
_entity.pdbx_description
1 polymer ?
#
loop_
_entity_poly.entity_id
_entity_poly.type
_entity_poly.pdbx_seq_one_letter_code
_entity_poly.pdbx_strand_id
1 'polypeptide(L)'
;MAQIPPGSKDLMVNGKVVGQYISTGDTELDLPIARARLQELGYEQRELPLWMHIRQQAIYFQDTCTLLWNTELARPPPRRPFALIPYAVNTAFCVELYLKALALKHGRKLRGHELLELYNELPPEALADIEASIPDALRDVPLSGEPVVPEFISMMNNVFVHWRYAYEHQELAQLRMDVLSFMRMLMFYACRNIVPKPA
;
A
#
# COMPACT_ATOMS: atom_id res chain seq x y z
N MET A 1 15.16 2.07 33.18
CA MET A 1 14.32 0.98 32.64
C MET A 1 14.53 -0.24 33.53
N ALA A 2 13.46 -0.90 33.99
CA ALA A 2 13.59 -2.06 34.86
C ALA A 2 14.15 -3.25 34.07
N GLN A 3 15.25 -3.85 34.53
CA GLN A 3 15.79 -5.09 33.97
C GLN A 3 14.79 -6.22 34.20
N ILE A 4 14.31 -6.81 33.11
CA ILE A 4 13.42 -7.98 33.17
C ILE A 4 14.31 -9.17 33.57
N PRO A 5 13.97 -9.93 34.63
CA PRO A 5 14.78 -11.06 35.03
C PRO A 5 14.83 -12.14 33.94
N PRO A 6 15.97 -12.84 33.79
CA PRO A 6 16.08 -14.00 32.90
C PRO A 6 15.01 -15.05 33.23
N GLY A 7 14.46 -15.73 32.21
CA GLY A 7 13.39 -16.70 32.42
C GLY A 7 12.82 -17.28 31.13
N SER A 8 11.97 -18.30 31.22
CA SER A 8 11.27 -18.84 30.05
C SER A 8 10.25 -17.83 29.53
N LYS A 9 10.28 -17.56 28.22
CA LYS A 9 9.28 -16.74 27.52
C LYS A 9 8.66 -17.53 26.37
N ASP A 10 7.37 -17.32 26.18
CA ASP A 10 6.62 -17.91 25.08
C ASP A 10 6.98 -17.27 23.73
N LEU A 11 7.17 -18.11 22.72
CA LEU A 11 7.24 -17.72 21.33
C LEU A 11 5.85 -17.78 20.74
N MET A 12 5.41 -16.68 20.12
CA MET A 12 4.07 -16.59 19.52
C MET A 12 4.15 -16.36 18.01
N VAL A 13 3.37 -17.12 17.26
CA VAL A 13 3.15 -16.90 15.83
C VAL A 13 1.65 -16.85 15.59
N ASN A 14 1.17 -15.77 14.96
CA ASN A 14 -0.27 -15.55 14.68
C ASN A 14 -1.17 -15.73 15.91
N GLY A 15 -0.74 -15.23 17.07
CA GLY A 15 -1.50 -15.31 18.33
C GLY A 15 -1.53 -16.68 19.01
N LYS A 16 -0.79 -17.67 18.50
CA LYS A 16 -0.64 -18.99 19.13
C LYS A 16 0.76 -19.17 19.69
N VAL A 17 0.86 -19.78 20.87
CA VAL A 17 2.14 -20.21 21.43
C VAL A 17 2.66 -21.39 20.61
N VAL A 18 3.88 -21.25 20.09
CA VAL A 18 4.52 -22.24 19.23
C VAL A 18 5.77 -22.86 19.84
N GLY A 19 6.26 -22.29 20.94
CA GLY A 19 7.42 -22.77 21.65
C GLY A 19 7.81 -21.83 22.78
N GLN A 20 8.96 -22.09 23.39
CA GLN A 20 9.55 -21.25 24.42
C GLN A 20 11.04 -21.06 24.16
N TYR A 21 11.58 -19.95 24.64
CA TYR A 21 13.01 -19.68 24.68
C TYR A 21 13.41 -19.12 26.06
N ILE A 22 14.69 -19.25 26.41
CA ILE A 22 15.23 -18.70 27.64
C ILE A 22 15.68 -17.25 27.37
N SER A 23 14.97 -16.30 27.96
CA SER A 23 15.29 -14.88 27.94
C SER A 23 16.50 -14.59 28.81
N THR A 24 17.43 -13.79 28.28
CA THR A 24 18.58 -13.25 28.98
C THR A 24 18.24 -12.01 29.82
N GLY A 25 17.05 -11.46 29.63
CA GLY A 25 16.62 -10.19 30.26
C GLY A 25 16.97 -8.95 29.45
N ASP A 26 17.75 -9.12 28.37
CA ASP A 26 18.10 -8.09 27.40
C ASP A 26 17.36 -8.35 26.08
N THR A 27 16.59 -7.35 25.62
CA THR A 27 15.76 -7.47 24.42
C THR A 27 16.59 -7.59 23.14
N GLU A 28 17.75 -6.92 23.07
CA GLU A 28 18.60 -6.99 21.87
C GLU A 28 19.26 -8.37 21.72
N LEU A 29 19.59 -9.02 22.84
CA LEU A 29 20.14 -10.39 22.85
C LEU A 29 19.06 -11.46 22.72
N ASP A 30 17.86 -11.22 23.25
CA ASP A 30 16.73 -12.13 23.17
C ASP A 30 16.20 -12.29 21.74
N LEU A 31 16.21 -11.22 20.94
CA LEU A 31 15.68 -11.21 19.58
C LEU A 31 16.33 -12.27 18.66
N PRO A 32 17.68 -12.36 18.53
CA PRO A 32 18.30 -13.40 17.72
C PRO A 32 18.06 -14.82 18.27
N ILE A 33 18.00 -15.00 19.60
CA ILE A 33 17.72 -16.30 20.24
C ILE A 33 16.30 -16.77 19.90
N ALA A 34 15.32 -15.88 20.04
CA ALA A 34 13.93 -16.14 19.69
C ALA A 34 13.76 -16.47 18.20
N ARG A 35 14.45 -15.74 17.31
CA ARG A 35 14.44 -16.02 15.85
C ARG A 35 15.03 -17.39 15.53
N ALA A 36 16.20 -17.71 16.06
CA ALA A 36 16.83 -19.01 15.85
C ALA A 36 15.91 -20.14 16.32
N ARG A 37 15.27 -19.98 17.47
CA ARG A 37 14.31 -20.96 17.99
C ARG A 37 13.06 -21.10 17.12
N LEU A 38 12.54 -20.00 16.58
CA LEU A 38 11.43 -20.05 15.61
C LEU A 38 11.82 -20.77 14.32
N GLN A 39 13.05 -20.57 13.83
CA GLN A 39 13.59 -21.28 12.67
C GLN A 39 13.71 -22.78 12.93
N GLU A 40 14.26 -23.19 14.09
CA GLU A 40 14.34 -24.59 14.50
C GLU A 40 12.96 -25.27 14.55
N LEU A 41 11.94 -24.54 14.99
CA LEU A 41 10.56 -25.02 15.09
C LEU A 41 9.82 -25.01 13.74
N GLY A 42 10.48 -24.62 12.65
CA GLY A 42 9.89 -24.57 11.31
C GLY A 42 8.95 -23.37 11.10
N TYR A 43 8.97 -22.38 11.99
CA TYR A 43 8.23 -21.11 11.87
C TYR A 43 9.06 -20.00 11.23
N GLU A 44 10.01 -20.37 10.38
CA GLU A 44 10.78 -19.39 9.62
C GLU A 44 9.83 -18.52 8.80
N GLN A 45 9.75 -17.24 9.15
CA GLN A 45 9.07 -16.27 8.29
C GLN A 45 9.91 -16.17 7.02
N ARG A 46 9.36 -16.59 5.89
CA ARG A 46 9.94 -16.25 4.58
C ARG A 46 10.13 -14.75 4.54
N GLU A 47 11.37 -14.30 4.39
CA GLU A 47 11.65 -12.89 4.15
C GLU A 47 10.87 -12.48 2.90
N LEU A 48 9.95 -11.54 3.07
CA LEU A 48 9.20 -11.02 1.95
C LEU A 48 10.14 -10.13 1.14
N PRO A 49 10.10 -10.20 -0.19
CA PRO A 49 10.89 -9.29 -1.01
C PRO A 49 10.45 -7.85 -0.74
N LEU A 50 11.38 -6.90 -0.85
CA LEU A 50 11.15 -5.49 -0.50
C LEU A 50 9.91 -4.89 -1.20
N TRP A 51 9.62 -5.28 -2.44
CA TRP A 51 8.43 -4.80 -3.15
C TRP A 51 7.13 -5.20 -2.45
N MET A 52 7.07 -6.36 -1.78
CA MET A 52 5.90 -6.77 -1.00
C MET A 52 5.73 -5.91 0.26
N HIS A 53 6.82 -5.46 0.88
CA HIS A 53 6.75 -4.52 2.00
C HIS A 53 6.21 -3.15 1.56
N ILE A 54 6.70 -2.63 0.44
CA ILE A 54 6.20 -1.36 -0.13
C ILE A 54 4.71 -1.50 -0.52
N ARG A 55 4.35 -2.61 -1.17
CA ARG A 55 2.95 -2.93 -1.48
C ARG A 55 2.09 -3.00 -0.21
N GLN A 56 2.58 -3.64 0.85
CA GLN A 56 1.83 -3.74 2.12
C GLN A 56 1.60 -2.36 2.74
N GLN A 57 2.59 -1.47 2.66
CA GLN A 57 2.42 -0.08 3.06
C GLN A 57 1.33 0.62 2.23
N ALA A 58 1.32 0.42 0.90
CA ALA A 58 0.29 0.97 0.03
C ALA A 58 -1.12 0.49 0.40
N ILE A 59 -1.27 -0.79 0.76
CA ILE A 59 -2.53 -1.38 1.23
C ILE A 59 -3.03 -0.67 2.49
N TYR A 60 -2.18 -0.34 3.46
CA TYR A 60 -2.61 0.37 4.67
C TYR A 60 -3.16 1.78 4.38
N PHE A 61 -2.57 2.50 3.43
CA PHE A 61 -3.11 3.78 2.97
C PHE A 61 -4.44 3.62 2.23
N GLN A 62 -4.56 2.59 1.40
CA GLN A 62 -5.81 2.23 0.73
C GLN A 62 -6.92 1.86 1.73
N ASP A 63 -6.62 1.08 2.77
CA ASP A 63 -7.56 0.73 3.83
C ASP A 63 -8.04 1.98 4.58
N THR A 64 -7.14 2.95 4.77
CA THR A 64 -7.49 4.25 5.34
C THR A 64 -8.45 5.02 4.43
N CYS A 65 -8.22 5.03 3.10
CA CYS A 65 -9.17 5.61 2.14
C CYS A 65 -10.55 4.91 2.21
N THR A 66 -10.57 3.58 2.30
CA THR A 66 -11.81 2.80 2.42
C THR A 66 -12.56 3.14 3.70
N LEU A 67 -11.85 3.28 4.82
CA LEU A 67 -12.44 3.74 6.09
C LEU A 67 -13.07 5.12 5.94
N LEU A 68 -12.32 6.10 5.44
CA LEU A 68 -12.81 7.48 5.22
C LEU A 68 -14.04 7.50 4.31
N TRP A 69 -14.03 6.71 3.24
CA TRP A 69 -15.17 6.61 2.33
C TRP A 69 -16.41 6.10 3.06
N ASN A 70 -16.28 4.96 3.74
CA ASN A 70 -17.41 4.28 4.37
C ASN A 70 -17.97 5.05 5.57
N THR A 71 -17.14 5.77 6.32
CA THR A 71 -17.58 6.48 7.54
C THR A 71 -17.94 7.94 7.31
N GLU A 72 -17.27 8.63 6.37
CA GLU A 72 -17.39 10.08 6.22
C GLU A 72 -17.97 10.55 4.88
N LEU A 73 -17.70 9.86 3.76
CA LEU A 73 -17.94 10.41 2.41
C LEU A 73 -19.07 9.74 1.61
N ALA A 74 -19.37 8.45 1.84
CA ALA A 74 -20.27 7.67 0.99
C ALA A 74 -21.75 8.09 1.05
N ARG A 75 -22.16 8.76 2.14
CA ARG A 75 -23.55 9.22 2.30
C ARG A 75 -23.71 10.62 1.70
N PRO A 76 -24.79 10.89 0.94
CA PRO A 76 -25.17 12.24 0.56
C PRO A 76 -26.16 12.85 1.59
N PRO A 77 -25.88 14.04 2.18
CA PRO A 77 -24.63 14.78 2.12
C PRO A 77 -23.51 14.11 2.95
N PRO A 78 -22.23 14.30 2.60
CA PRO A 78 -21.11 13.76 3.37
C PRO A 78 -21.15 14.21 4.83
N ARG A 79 -20.83 13.29 5.76
CA ARG A 79 -20.81 13.58 7.21
C ARG A 79 -19.74 14.61 7.55
N ARG A 80 -18.56 14.48 6.93
CA ARG A 80 -17.43 15.40 7.06
C ARG A 80 -16.84 15.66 5.67
N PRO A 81 -17.30 16.71 4.96
CA PRO A 81 -16.83 17.01 3.60
C PRO A 81 -15.31 17.16 3.49
N PHE A 82 -14.66 17.74 4.51
CA PHE A 82 -13.20 17.90 4.55
C PHE A 82 -12.42 16.58 4.68
N ALA A 83 -13.08 15.44 4.98
CA ALA A 83 -12.45 14.13 4.90
C ALA A 83 -12.03 13.75 3.46
N LEU A 84 -12.53 14.50 2.47
CA LEU A 84 -12.09 14.39 1.08
C LEU A 84 -10.60 14.70 0.92
N ILE A 85 -10.05 15.63 1.72
CA ILE A 85 -8.63 16.00 1.67
C ILE A 85 -7.72 14.82 2.01
N PRO A 86 -7.80 14.22 3.22
CA PRO A 86 -6.99 13.06 3.54
C PRO A 86 -7.30 11.86 2.63
N TYR A 87 -8.52 11.72 2.11
CA TYR A 87 -8.84 10.68 1.14
C TYR A 87 -8.05 10.83 -0.18
N ALA A 88 -8.01 12.04 -0.73
CA ALA A 88 -7.29 12.34 -1.97
C ALA A 88 -5.77 12.20 -1.79
N VAL A 89 -5.21 12.75 -0.70
CA VAL A 89 -3.78 12.65 -0.38
C VAL A 89 -3.34 11.21 -0.16
N ASN A 90 -4.10 10.42 0.62
CA ASN A 90 -3.81 9.00 0.81
C ASN A 90 -3.93 8.20 -0.49
N THR A 91 -4.84 8.58 -1.39
CA THR A 91 -4.95 7.95 -2.71
C THR A 91 -3.72 8.21 -3.57
N ALA A 92 -3.27 9.47 -3.68
CA ALA A 92 -2.06 9.79 -4.42
C ALA A 92 -0.84 9.06 -3.84
N PHE A 93 -0.71 9.03 -2.52
CA PHE A 93 0.42 8.36 -1.86
C PHE A 93 0.38 6.84 -2.01
N CYS A 94 -0.78 6.19 -1.93
CA CYS A 94 -0.86 4.75 -2.17
C CYS A 94 -0.53 4.40 -3.64
N VAL A 95 -0.94 5.23 -4.61
CA VAL A 95 -0.57 5.07 -6.03
C VAL A 95 0.95 5.20 -6.19
N GLU A 96 1.59 6.19 -5.57
CA GLU A 96 3.05 6.33 -5.55
C GLU A 96 3.75 5.05 -5.08
N LEU A 97 3.31 4.50 -3.95
CA LEU A 97 3.88 3.29 -3.37
C LEU A 97 3.66 2.07 -4.26
N TYR A 98 2.47 1.92 -4.87
CA TYR A 98 2.21 0.83 -5.80
C TYR A 98 3.09 0.92 -7.06
N LEU A 99 3.26 2.10 -7.65
CA LEU A 99 4.15 2.28 -8.81
C LEU A 99 5.59 1.85 -8.46
N LYS A 100 6.08 2.26 -7.28
CA LYS A 100 7.40 1.86 -6.78
C LYS A 100 7.50 0.36 -6.50
N ALA A 101 6.47 -0.24 -5.91
CA ALA A 101 6.42 -1.67 -5.65
C ALA A 101 6.40 -2.47 -6.96
N LEU A 102 5.59 -2.05 -7.93
CA LEU A 102 5.45 -2.72 -9.22
C LEU A 102 6.73 -2.65 -10.05
N ALA A 103 7.38 -1.49 -10.10
CA ALA A 103 8.69 -1.37 -10.72
C ALA A 103 9.72 -2.31 -10.07
N LEU A 104 9.74 -2.36 -8.73
CA LEU A 104 10.70 -3.16 -7.99
C LEU A 104 10.45 -4.66 -8.12
N LYS A 105 9.18 -5.08 -8.22
CA LYS A 105 8.79 -6.45 -8.56
C LYS A 105 9.42 -6.91 -9.89
N HIS A 106 9.55 -5.99 -10.84
CA HIS A 106 10.18 -6.20 -12.15
C HIS A 106 11.64 -5.74 -12.22
N GLY A 107 12.32 -5.65 -11.07
CA GLY A 107 13.77 -5.42 -11.00
C GLY A 107 14.22 -3.97 -11.14
N ARG A 108 13.30 -2.99 -11.23
CA ARG A 108 13.63 -1.56 -11.33
C ARG A 108 13.29 -0.81 -10.05
N LYS A 109 14.30 -0.18 -9.42
CA LYS A 109 14.08 0.70 -8.27
C LYS A 109 13.81 2.14 -8.73
N LEU A 110 12.63 2.65 -8.43
CA LEU A 110 12.28 4.06 -8.71
C LEU A 110 12.53 4.96 -7.49
N ARG A 111 12.75 6.25 -7.78
CA ARG A 111 12.92 7.34 -6.80
C ARG A 111 12.07 8.54 -7.24
N GLY A 112 11.91 9.53 -6.36
CA GLY A 112 11.04 10.68 -6.61
C GLY A 112 9.60 10.44 -6.15
N HIS A 113 8.75 11.43 -6.39
CA HIS A 113 7.36 11.47 -5.90
C HIS A 113 6.35 11.89 -6.99
N GLU A 114 6.83 12.41 -8.13
CA GLU A 114 5.99 12.77 -9.26
C GLU A 114 5.43 11.50 -9.90
N LEU A 115 4.12 11.28 -9.75
CA LEU A 115 3.43 10.07 -10.18
C LEU A 115 3.57 9.82 -11.69
N LEU A 116 3.50 10.87 -12.50
CA LEU A 116 3.62 10.73 -13.95
C LEU A 116 5.04 10.34 -14.36
N GLU A 117 6.06 10.91 -13.71
CA GLU A 117 7.46 10.50 -13.92
C GLU A 117 7.66 9.04 -13.51
N LEU A 118 7.17 8.66 -12.32
CA LEU A 118 7.23 7.27 -11.84
C LEU A 118 6.56 6.28 -12.80
N TYR A 119 5.40 6.65 -13.36
CA TYR A 119 4.69 5.82 -14.34
C TYR A 119 5.47 5.69 -15.65
N ASN A 120 5.97 6.80 -16.20
CA ASN A 120 6.76 6.80 -17.43
C ASN A 120 8.07 6.02 -17.29
N GLU A 121 8.60 5.91 -16.07
CA GLU A 121 9.77 5.11 -15.75
C GLU A 121 9.47 3.63 -15.48
N LEU A 122 8.22 3.18 -15.51
CA LEU A 122 7.91 1.77 -15.31
C LEU A 122 8.54 0.88 -16.40
N PRO A 123 9.04 -0.32 -16.04
CA PRO A 123 9.43 -1.31 -17.03
C PRO A 123 8.21 -1.80 -17.82
N PRO A 124 8.36 -2.26 -19.08
CA PRO A 124 7.24 -2.72 -19.91
C PRO A 124 6.38 -3.81 -19.26
N GLU A 125 6.98 -4.69 -18.47
CA GLU A 125 6.30 -5.75 -17.73
C GLU A 125 5.38 -5.20 -16.64
N ALA A 126 5.76 -4.10 -16.00
CA ALA A 126 4.92 -3.40 -15.04
C ALA A 126 3.73 -2.73 -15.75
N LEU A 127 3.95 -2.12 -16.91
CA LEU A 127 2.86 -1.54 -17.71
C LEU A 127 1.87 -2.63 -18.16
N ALA A 128 2.38 -3.78 -18.60
CA ALA A 128 1.55 -4.92 -18.96
C ALA A 128 0.69 -5.44 -17.78
N ASP A 129 1.26 -5.49 -16.56
CA ASP A 129 0.51 -5.84 -15.35
C ASP A 129 -0.63 -4.85 -15.04
N ILE A 130 -0.41 -3.55 -15.28
CA ILE A 130 -1.44 -2.51 -15.12
C ILE A 130 -2.55 -2.72 -16.15
N GLU A 131 -2.20 -2.82 -17.44
CA GLU A 131 -3.17 -3.01 -18.53
C GLU A 131 -4.01 -4.28 -18.32
N ALA A 132 -3.38 -5.39 -17.95
CA ALA A 132 -4.05 -6.65 -17.68
C ALA A 132 -5.03 -6.58 -16.48
N SER A 133 -4.84 -5.60 -15.58
CA SER A 133 -5.65 -5.43 -14.38
C SER A 133 -6.85 -4.49 -14.55
N ILE A 134 -6.94 -3.78 -15.68
CA ILE A 134 -8.04 -2.85 -15.98
C ILE A 134 -9.42 -3.53 -15.88
N PRO A 135 -9.65 -4.73 -16.46
CA PRO A 135 -10.98 -5.38 -16.39
C PRO A 135 -11.42 -5.69 -14.95
N ASP A 136 -10.49 -6.15 -14.11
CA ASP A 136 -10.79 -6.44 -12.70
C ASP A 136 -11.09 -5.17 -11.92
N ALA A 137 -10.37 -4.08 -12.19
CA ALA A 137 -10.61 -2.78 -11.57
C ALA A 137 -11.96 -2.17 -12.00
N LEU A 138 -12.32 -2.26 -13.28
CA LEU A 138 -13.60 -1.77 -13.81
C LEU A 138 -14.80 -2.56 -13.27
N ARG A 139 -14.63 -3.86 -13.02
CA ARG A 139 -15.69 -4.69 -12.40
C ARG A 139 -16.04 -4.17 -11.01
N ASP A 140 -15.04 -3.79 -10.22
CA ASP A 140 -15.23 -3.36 -8.83
C ASP A 140 -15.55 -1.85 -8.73
N VAL A 141 -14.98 -1.05 -9.64
CA VAL A 141 -15.19 0.41 -9.71
C VAL A 141 -15.48 0.81 -11.16
N PRO A 142 -16.76 0.78 -11.58
CA PRO A 142 -17.14 1.20 -12.93
C PRO A 142 -16.87 2.68 -13.17
N LEU A 143 -16.36 3.01 -14.35
CA LEU A 143 -16.17 4.40 -14.81
C LEU A 143 -17.15 4.76 -15.91
N SER A 144 -17.50 6.04 -15.98
CA SER A 144 -18.16 6.63 -17.15
C SER A 144 -17.14 6.90 -18.26
N GLY A 145 -16.89 5.89 -19.08
CA GLY A 145 -15.98 5.96 -20.23
C GLY A 145 -14.77 5.05 -20.13
N GLU A 146 -13.95 5.07 -21.17
CA GLU A 146 -12.74 4.26 -21.26
C GLU A 146 -11.65 4.81 -20.30
N PRO A 147 -10.99 3.94 -19.52
CA PRO A 147 -9.93 4.38 -18.62
C PRO A 147 -8.68 4.79 -19.41
N VAL A 148 -8.25 6.04 -19.22
CA VAL A 148 -6.98 6.55 -19.77
C VAL A 148 -6.00 6.72 -18.62
N VAL A 149 -5.25 5.65 -18.32
CA VAL A 149 -4.39 5.56 -17.12
C VAL A 149 -3.38 6.71 -17.01
N PRO A 150 -2.65 7.10 -18.07
CA PRO A 150 -1.70 8.22 -17.98
C PRO A 150 -2.38 9.56 -17.62
N GLU A 151 -3.59 9.81 -18.12
CA GLU A 151 -4.35 11.01 -17.79
C GLU A 151 -4.81 11.01 -16.33
N PHE A 152 -5.27 9.86 -15.84
CA PHE A 152 -5.66 9.71 -14.44
C PHE A 152 -4.47 9.89 -13.49
N ILE A 153 -3.31 9.38 -13.85
CA ILE A 153 -2.06 9.60 -13.10
C ILE A 153 -1.67 11.09 -13.13
N SER A 154 -1.74 11.73 -14.30
CA SER A 154 -1.46 13.15 -14.45
C SER A 154 -2.38 14.02 -13.60
N MET A 155 -3.67 13.66 -13.50
CA MET A 155 -4.65 14.35 -12.64
C MET A 155 -4.25 14.29 -11.15
N MET A 156 -3.66 13.17 -10.72
CA MET A 156 -3.24 12.95 -9.34
C MET A 156 -1.88 13.57 -9.01
N ASN A 157 -1.07 13.92 -10.02
CA ASN A 157 0.32 14.31 -9.86
C ASN A 157 0.50 15.47 -8.86
N ASN A 158 -0.34 16.50 -8.99
CA ASN A 158 -0.28 17.67 -8.10
C ASN A 158 -1.24 17.59 -6.90
N VAL A 159 -1.98 16.49 -6.74
CA VAL A 159 -2.95 16.34 -5.63
C VAL A 159 -2.25 16.44 -4.30
N PHE A 160 -1.08 15.80 -4.16
CA PHE A 160 -0.33 15.84 -2.91
C PHE A 160 0.07 17.28 -2.52
N VAL A 161 0.45 18.12 -3.48
CA VAL A 161 0.85 19.50 -3.23
C VAL A 161 -0.36 20.38 -2.94
N HIS A 162 -1.35 20.40 -3.85
CA HIS A 162 -2.48 21.32 -3.73
C HIS A 162 -3.38 21.00 -2.53
N TRP A 163 -3.59 19.72 -2.23
CA TRP A 163 -4.53 19.31 -1.19
C TRP A 163 -3.91 19.33 0.20
N ARG A 164 -2.58 19.17 0.32
CA ARG A 164 -1.88 19.37 1.60
C ARG A 164 -1.99 20.81 2.08
N TYR A 165 -1.97 21.76 1.14
CA TYR A 165 -2.12 23.18 1.40
C TYR A 165 -3.52 23.69 1.03
N ALA A 166 -4.53 22.81 1.11
CA ALA A 166 -5.93 23.14 0.90
C ALA A 166 -6.42 24.32 1.76
N TYR A 167 -5.81 24.54 2.93
CA TYR A 167 -6.13 25.68 3.80
C TYR A 167 -5.52 27.01 3.32
N GLU A 168 -4.51 26.96 2.44
CA GLU A 168 -3.84 28.13 1.84
C GLU A 168 -4.51 28.56 0.53
N HIS A 169 -5.30 27.66 -0.07
CA HIS A 169 -6.00 27.88 -1.34
C HIS A 169 -7.51 27.97 -1.11
N GLN A 170 -8.16 29.02 -1.63
CA GLN A 170 -9.61 29.19 -1.50
C GLN A 170 -10.41 28.24 -2.43
N GLU A 171 -9.74 27.58 -3.36
CA GLU A 171 -10.33 26.64 -4.31
C GLU A 171 -9.54 25.33 -4.31
N LEU A 172 -10.26 24.21 -4.20
CA LEU A 172 -9.69 22.89 -4.38
C LEU A 172 -9.81 22.48 -5.85
N ALA A 173 -8.77 21.85 -6.38
CA ALA A 173 -8.81 21.28 -7.72
C ALA A 173 -9.99 20.31 -7.83
N GLN A 174 -10.70 20.32 -8.97
CA GLN A 174 -11.77 19.35 -9.21
C GLN A 174 -11.16 17.95 -9.30
N LEU A 175 -11.58 17.06 -8.41
CA LEU A 175 -11.19 15.65 -8.44
C LEU A 175 -12.39 14.76 -8.72
N ARG A 176 -12.16 13.82 -9.64
CA ARG A 176 -13.09 12.74 -9.96
C ARG A 176 -12.94 11.61 -8.95
N MET A 177 -13.93 11.46 -8.06
CA MET A 177 -13.89 10.47 -6.98
C MET A 177 -13.89 9.03 -7.48
N ASP A 178 -14.60 8.79 -8.57
CA ASP A 178 -14.62 7.53 -9.29
C ASP A 178 -13.23 7.19 -9.85
N VAL A 179 -12.53 8.16 -10.44
CA VAL A 179 -11.14 8.00 -10.91
C VAL A 179 -10.18 7.68 -9.77
N LEU A 180 -10.28 8.39 -8.63
CA LEU A 180 -9.45 8.09 -7.45
C LEU A 180 -9.68 6.65 -6.96
N SER A 181 -10.94 6.23 -6.82
CA SER A 181 -11.30 4.87 -6.40
C SER A 181 -10.81 3.82 -7.39
N PHE A 182 -11.00 4.07 -8.69
CA PHE A 182 -10.57 3.18 -9.77
C PHE A 182 -9.05 3.01 -9.76
N MET A 183 -8.29 4.09 -9.68
CA MET A 183 -6.83 4.06 -9.67
C MET A 183 -6.27 3.28 -8.48
N ARG A 184 -6.88 3.37 -7.29
CA ARG A 184 -6.47 2.52 -6.16
C ARG A 184 -6.70 1.04 -6.46
N MET A 185 -7.85 0.67 -7.01
CA MET A 185 -8.14 -0.74 -7.33
C MET A 185 -7.26 -1.27 -8.45
N LEU A 186 -7.07 -0.49 -9.50
CA LEU A 186 -6.17 -0.83 -10.59
C LEU A 186 -4.77 -1.17 -10.08
N MET A 187 -4.21 -0.29 -9.25
CA MET A 187 -2.86 -0.48 -8.71
C MET A 187 -2.77 -1.66 -7.73
N PHE A 188 -3.81 -1.88 -6.92
CA PHE A 188 -3.93 -3.07 -6.07
C PHE A 188 -3.90 -4.36 -6.88
N TYR A 189 -4.68 -4.43 -7.97
CA TYR A 189 -4.73 -5.60 -8.85
C TYR A 189 -3.41 -5.82 -9.60
N ALA A 190 -2.81 -4.76 -10.16
CA ALA A 190 -1.53 -4.85 -10.85
C ALA A 190 -0.42 -5.39 -9.92
N CYS A 191 -0.42 -4.96 -8.66
CA CYS A 191 0.52 -5.45 -7.65
C CYS A 191 0.15 -6.81 -7.04
N ARG A 192 -1.06 -7.33 -7.32
CA ARG A 192 -1.51 -8.65 -6.88
C ARG A 192 -1.13 -9.76 -7.85
N ASN A 193 -0.97 -9.48 -9.15
CA ASN A 193 -0.65 -10.49 -10.16
C ASN A 193 0.69 -11.15 -9.85
N ILE A 194 0.63 -12.28 -9.14
CA ILE A 194 1.77 -13.17 -8.98
C ILE A 194 1.94 -13.83 -10.35
N VAL A 195 3.15 -13.74 -10.91
CA VAL A 195 3.74 -14.51 -12.02
C VAL A 195 2.83 -15.63 -12.57
N PRO A 196 2.68 -15.80 -13.90
CA PRO A 196 1.76 -16.78 -14.48
C PRO A 196 1.91 -18.14 -13.80
N LYS A 197 0.78 -18.82 -13.53
CA LYS A 197 0.81 -20.22 -13.13
C LYS A 197 1.73 -20.98 -14.11
N PRO A 198 2.71 -21.76 -13.64
CA PRO A 198 3.40 -22.67 -14.53
C PRO A 198 2.36 -23.59 -15.17
N ALA A 199 2.53 -23.83 -16.48
CA ALA A 199 1.70 -24.70 -17.30
C ALA A 199 1.60 -26.12 -16.71
#